data_AF-A0A9D4DSN1-F1
#
_entry.id   AF-A0A9D4DSN1-F1
#
_cell.length_a   1.000
_cell.length_b   1.000
_cell.length_c   1.000
_cell.angle_alpha   90.00
_cell.angle_beta   90.00
_cell.angle_gamma   90.00
#
_symmetry.space_group_name_H-M   'P 1'
#
loop_
_entity.id
_entity.type
_entity.pdbx_description
1 polymer ?
#
loop_
_entity_poly.entity_id
_entity_poly.type
_entity_poly.pdbx_seq_one_letter_code
_entity_poly.pdbx_strand_id
1 'polypeptide(L)'
;MRTFAEPANTECLECFNCLNITEPRTCTNTSQCSNSESCYLQTLHSGNEVHYDMGCQNNQLCSSMAVGPNGIIGRSIRTRQQYSCFECCSSNRCNENLCAHRKPTA
;
A
#
# COMPACT_ATOMS: atom_id res chain seq x y z
N MET A 1 19.66 -39.24 10.37
CA MET A 1 20.24 -37.90 10.18
C MET A 1 19.10 -37.01 9.70
N ARG A 2 18.66 -36.04 10.51
CA ARG A 2 17.52 -35.17 10.16
C ARG A 2 18.08 -33.98 9.39
N THR A 3 17.76 -33.90 8.11
CA THR A 3 17.99 -32.73 7.26
C THR A 3 17.12 -31.61 7.82
N PHE A 4 17.73 -30.61 8.45
CA PHE A 4 17.06 -29.35 8.71
C PHE A 4 17.11 -28.58 7.40
N ALA A 5 15.97 -28.51 6.72
CA ALA A 5 15.80 -27.55 5.64
C ALA A 5 16.14 -26.17 6.20
N GLU A 6 17.03 -25.44 5.52
CA GLU A 6 17.33 -24.04 5.79
C GLU A 6 16.01 -23.28 6.01
N PRO A 7 15.86 -22.48 7.07
CA PRO A 7 14.70 -21.61 7.19
C PRO A 7 14.73 -20.71 5.96
N ALA A 8 13.64 -20.74 5.20
CA ALA A 8 13.40 -19.89 4.04
C ALA A 8 13.97 -18.50 4.34
N ASN A 9 14.89 -18.06 3.48
CA ASN A 9 15.44 -16.73 3.44
C ASN A 9 14.34 -15.74 3.83
N THR A 10 14.35 -15.33 5.10
CA THR A 10 13.39 -14.39 5.64
C THR A 10 13.91 -13.05 5.17
N GLU A 11 13.73 -12.78 3.88
CA GLU A 11 14.04 -11.48 3.34
C GLU A 11 13.10 -10.53 4.05
N CYS A 12 13.64 -9.80 5.02
CA CYS A 12 12.91 -8.72 5.67
C CYS A 12 12.47 -7.79 4.54
N LEU A 13 11.17 -7.79 4.25
CA LEU A 13 10.60 -6.99 3.19
C LEU A 13 10.87 -5.52 3.53
N GLU A 14 11.58 -4.81 2.67
CA GLU A 14 11.82 -3.39 2.85
C GLU A 14 10.81 -2.60 2.01
N CYS A 15 10.10 -1.65 2.63
CA CYS A 15 9.10 -0.82 1.96
C CYS A 15 9.42 0.66 2.15
N PHE A 16 8.97 1.50 1.22
CA PHE A 16 8.99 2.95 1.45
C PHE A 16 8.04 3.32 2.59
N ASN A 17 8.51 4.14 3.51
CA ASN A 17 7.79 4.55 4.72
C ASN A 17 7.77 6.06 4.83
N CYS A 18 6.70 6.65 4.32
CA CYS A 18 6.46 8.08 4.35
C CYS A 18 4.97 8.32 4.58
N LEU A 19 4.68 9.34 5.38
CA LEU A 19 3.32 9.75 5.70
C LEU A 19 3.08 11.15 5.16
N ASN A 20 1.86 11.40 4.72
CA ASN A 20 1.37 12.70 4.28
C ASN A 20 2.23 13.35 3.16
N ILE A 21 2.74 12.56 2.23
CA ILE A 21 3.51 13.05 1.07
C ILE A 21 2.60 13.36 -0.10
N THR A 22 2.96 14.32 -0.95
CA THR A 22 2.18 14.68 -2.14
C THR A 22 2.50 13.81 -3.35
N GLU A 23 3.68 13.19 -3.38
CA GLU A 23 4.08 12.31 -4.47
C GLU A 23 4.84 11.07 -3.93
N PRO A 24 4.34 9.84 -4.17
CA PRO A 24 4.96 8.60 -3.69
C PRO A 24 6.46 8.46 -4.02
N ARG A 25 6.85 8.94 -5.21
CA ARG A 25 8.21 8.83 -5.73
C ARG A 25 9.22 9.72 -5.03
N THR A 26 8.77 10.72 -4.26
CA THR A 26 9.67 11.56 -3.47
C THR A 26 10.05 10.92 -2.14
N CYS A 27 9.40 9.80 -1.76
CA CYS A 27 9.76 9.07 -0.56
C CYS A 27 11.11 8.35 -0.75
N THR A 28 12.07 8.70 0.09
CA THR A 28 13.39 8.04 0.15
C THR A 28 13.58 7.22 1.43
N ASN A 29 12.67 7.39 2.39
CA ASN A 29 12.73 6.70 3.66
C ASN A 29 12.18 5.27 3.51
N THR A 30 12.91 4.29 4.02
CA THR A 30 12.53 2.88 3.98
C THR A 30 12.46 2.28 5.37
N SER A 31 11.59 1.29 5.55
CA SER A 31 11.50 0.52 6.79
C SER A 31 11.42 -0.97 6.48
N GLN A 32 12.05 -1.79 7.32
CA GLN A 32 11.82 -3.24 7.30
C GLN A 32 10.46 -3.57 7.88
N CYS A 33 9.74 -4.43 7.17
CA CYS A 33 8.46 -4.98 7.56
C CYS A 33 8.63 -6.38 8.16
N SER A 34 7.69 -6.76 9.00
CA SER A 34 7.60 -8.09 9.59
C SER A 34 7.13 -9.12 8.55
N ASN A 35 7.33 -10.41 8.84
CA ASN A 35 6.92 -11.51 7.94
C ASN A 35 5.41 -11.55 7.64
N SER A 36 4.59 -10.92 8.47
CA SER A 36 3.13 -10.84 8.30
C SER A 36 2.68 -9.50 7.71
N GLU A 37 3.61 -8.73 7.15
CA GLU A 37 3.37 -7.42 6.57
C GLU A 37 3.80 -7.38 5.10
N SER A 38 3.13 -6.53 4.34
CA SER A 38 3.41 -6.20 2.94
C SER A 38 3.56 -4.69 2.80
N CYS A 39 4.20 -4.24 1.73
CA CYS A 39 4.23 -2.83 1.42
C CYS A 39 2.82 -2.37 1.04
N TYR A 40 2.41 -1.21 1.53
CA TYR A 40 1.16 -0.57 1.11
C TYR A 40 1.38 0.86 0.65
N LEU A 41 0.38 1.34 -0.08
CA LEU A 41 0.18 2.74 -0.37
C LEU A 41 -1.31 3.05 -0.30
N GLN A 42 -1.65 4.13 0.38
CA GLN A 42 -3.01 4.65 0.43
C GLN A 42 -3.03 6.13 0.07
N THR A 43 -4.12 6.58 -0.55
CA THR A 43 -4.37 8.00 -0.80
C THR A 43 -5.30 8.56 0.27
N LEU A 44 -4.92 9.68 0.85
CA LEU A 44 -5.71 10.48 1.76
C LEU A 44 -6.17 11.75 1.05
N HIS A 45 -7.45 12.09 1.17
CA HIS A 45 -8.00 13.33 0.61
C HIS A 45 -8.17 14.33 1.75
N SER A 46 -7.46 15.45 1.68
CA SER A 46 -7.59 16.58 2.61
C SER A 46 -8.18 17.76 1.86
N GLY A 47 -9.51 17.85 1.85
CA GLY A 47 -10.23 18.83 1.03
C GLY A 47 -10.04 18.59 -0.46
N ASN A 48 -9.31 19.49 -1.13
CA ASN A 48 -8.95 19.38 -2.55
C ASN A 48 -7.55 18.82 -2.78
N GLU A 49 -6.78 18.56 -1.72
CA GLU A 49 -5.42 18.07 -1.80
C GLU A 49 -5.40 16.54 -1.59
N VAL A 50 -4.54 15.86 -2.35
CA VAL A 50 -4.33 14.42 -2.25
C VAL A 50 -2.95 14.18 -1.66
N HIS A 51 -2.94 13.45 -0.55
CA HIS A 51 -1.74 12.98 0.10
C HIS A 51 -1.64 11.47 -0.01
N TYR A 52 -0.46 10.95 0.21
CA TYR A 52 -0.15 9.53 0.16
C TYR A 52 0.51 9.13 1.47
N ASP A 53 0.08 7.99 1.98
CA ASP A 53 0.74 7.28 3.07
C ASP A 53 1.23 5.94 2.53
N MET A 54 2.43 5.57 2.94
CA MET A 54 3.10 4.35 2.52
C MET A 54 3.92 3.79 3.67
N GLY A 55 4.04 2.46 3.71
CA GLY A 55 4.79 1.76 4.75
C GLY A 55 4.55 0.27 4.71
N CYS A 56 4.67 -0.35 5.89
CA CYS A 56 4.32 -1.75 6.15
C CYS A 56 2.86 -1.86 6.59
N GLN A 57 2.13 -2.82 6.05
CA GLN A 57 0.76 -3.11 6.45
C GLN A 57 0.54 -4.61 6.58
N ASN A 58 -0.33 -4.99 7.52
CA ASN A 58 -0.64 -6.38 7.76
C ASN A 58 -1.22 -7.07 6.51
N ASN A 59 -0.70 -8.26 6.19
CA ASN A 59 -1.14 -9.07 5.06
C ASN A 59 -2.64 -9.38 5.09
N GLN A 60 -3.24 -9.48 6.29
CA GLN A 60 -4.68 -9.67 6.44
C GLN A 60 -5.48 -8.45 5.96
N LEU A 61 -4.99 -7.23 6.23
CA LEU A 61 -5.63 -6.01 5.77
C LEU A 61 -5.43 -5.83 4.26
N CYS A 62 -4.24 -6.11 3.76
CA CYS A 62 -3.98 -6.13 2.33
C CYS A 62 -4.88 -7.13 1.60
N SER A 63 -5.10 -8.31 2.18
CA SER A 63 -6.00 -9.32 1.62
C SER A 63 -7.45 -8.86 1.67
N SER A 64 -7.92 -8.22 2.75
CA SER A 64 -9.31 -7.78 2.87
C SER A 64 -9.62 -6.56 1.99
N MET A 65 -8.65 -5.67 1.78
CA MET A 65 -8.80 -4.51 0.89
C MET A 65 -8.51 -4.82 -0.58
N ALA A 66 -7.83 -5.93 -0.90
CA ALA A 66 -7.66 -6.43 -2.26
C ALA A 66 -8.93 -7.10 -2.82
N VAL A 67 -9.88 -7.53 -1.97
CA VAL A 67 -11.18 -8.09 -2.41
C VAL A 67 -12.15 -6.96 -2.78
N GLY A 68 -11.88 -6.35 -3.93
CA GLY A 68 -12.92 -5.91 -4.84
C GLY A 68 -12.88 -4.42 -5.21
N PRO A 69 -13.34 -4.09 -6.43
CA PRO A 69 -13.61 -2.70 -6.85
C PRO A 69 -14.72 -2.01 -6.04
N ASN A 70 -15.27 -2.68 -5.02
CA ASN A 70 -16.35 -2.28 -4.12
C ASN A 70 -16.03 -2.61 -2.64
N GLY A 71 -14.76 -2.58 -2.23
CA GLY A 71 -14.40 -2.66 -0.81
C GLY A 71 -15.15 -1.57 -0.04
N ILE A 72 -16.00 -1.98 0.90
CA ILE A 72 -16.97 -1.12 1.60
C ILE A 72 -16.22 -0.10 2.47
N ILE A 73 -15.89 1.05 1.89
CA ILE A 73 -15.90 2.34 2.58
C ILE A 73 -17.24 2.97 2.18
N GLY A 74 -18.03 3.35 3.19
CA GLY A 74 -19.47 3.60 3.05
C GLY A 74 -19.92 4.38 1.81
N ARG A 75 -21.02 3.88 1.23
CA ARG A 75 -21.95 4.53 0.29
C ARG A 75 -21.46 4.77 -1.14
N SER A 76 -21.99 3.93 -2.04
CA SER A 76 -22.38 4.32 -3.39
C SER A 76 -23.21 5.62 -3.37
N ILE A 77 -22.61 6.75 -3.76
CA ILE A 77 -23.34 7.92 -4.28
C ILE A 77 -22.55 8.48 -5.46
N ARG A 78 -23.23 8.62 -6.59
CA ARG A 78 -22.78 9.29 -7.81
C ARG A 78 -22.57 10.79 -7.57
N THR A 79 -21.59 11.18 -6.78
CA THR A 79 -21.24 12.58 -6.51
C THR A 79 -19.76 12.69 -6.18
N ARG A 80 -18.98 13.29 -7.10
CA ARG A 80 -17.56 13.65 -6.99
C ARG A 80 -16.63 12.55 -6.47
N GLN A 81 -15.97 11.90 -7.42
CA GLN A 81 -15.00 10.83 -7.23
C GLN A 81 -13.81 11.26 -6.33
N GLN A 82 -13.97 11.19 -5.02
CA GLN A 82 -12.84 11.16 -4.09
C GLN A 82 -12.36 9.71 -4.03
N TYR A 83 -11.50 9.35 -4.98
CA TYR A 83 -10.92 8.01 -5.07
C TYR A 83 -9.92 7.82 -3.93
N SER A 84 -10.37 7.28 -2.80
CA SER A 84 -9.45 6.64 -1.85
C SER A 84 -8.93 5.35 -2.51
N CYS A 85 -7.70 5.40 -3.00
CA CYS A 85 -6.96 4.23 -3.44
C CYS A 85 -6.19 3.62 -2.28
N PHE A 86 -6.22 2.30 -2.18
CA PHE A 86 -5.41 1.51 -1.27
C PHE A 86 -4.93 0.29 -2.03
N GLU A 87 -3.62 0.09 -2.11
CA GLU A 87 -3.03 -1.07 -2.77
C GLU A 87 -1.87 -1.62 -1.93
N CYS A 88 -1.59 -2.91 -2.10
CA CYS A 88 -0.47 -3.58 -1.46
C CYS A 88 0.36 -4.38 -2.46
N CYS A 89 1.62 -4.59 -2.13
CA CYS A 89 2.55 -5.41 -2.88
C CYS A 89 3.60 -6.05 -1.95
N SER A 90 4.18 -7.16 -2.36
CA SER A 90 5.02 -8.02 -1.51
C SER A 90 6.46 -8.12 -2.00
N SER A 91 6.97 -7.10 -2.69
CA SER A 91 8.35 -7.04 -3.18
C SER A 91 9.09 -5.84 -2.58
N ASN A 92 10.41 -5.90 -2.49
CA ASN A 92 11.18 -4.81 -1.91
C ASN A 92 10.90 -3.49 -2.65
N ARG A 93 10.53 -2.45 -1.90
CA ARG A 93 10.29 -1.08 -2.35
C ARG A 93 9.22 -0.97 -3.45
N CYS A 94 8.31 -1.94 -3.55
CA CYS A 94 7.31 -1.97 -4.62
C CYS A 94 6.22 -0.90 -4.51
N ASN A 95 6.08 -0.26 -3.34
CA ASN A 95 5.00 0.69 -3.07
C ASN A 95 5.21 2.09 -3.66
N GLU A 96 6.25 2.33 -4.47
CA GLU A 96 6.49 3.62 -5.14
C GLU A 96 5.53 3.94 -6.31
N ASN A 97 4.94 2.92 -6.95
CA ASN A 97 4.11 3.08 -8.15
C ASN A 97 2.67 2.57 -7.99
N LEU A 98 2.28 2.21 -6.76
CA LEU A 98 0.90 1.84 -6.45
C LEU A 98 -0.04 3.02 -6.67
N CYS A 99 -1.30 2.76 -7.02
CA CYS A 99 -2.32 3.78 -7.29
C CYS A 99 -2.06 4.75 -8.46
N ALA A 100 -0.94 4.61 -9.19
CA ALA A 100 -0.59 5.48 -10.30
C ALA A 100 -1.59 5.45 -11.48
N HIS A 101 -2.35 4.35 -11.62
CA HIS A 101 -3.33 4.15 -12.69
C HIS A 101 -4.71 4.75 -12.41
N ARG A 102 -4.98 5.22 -11.18
CA ARG A 102 -6.28 5.78 -10.80
C ARG A 102 -6.35 7.30 -10.88
N LYS A 103 -5.43 7.93 -11.62
CA LYS A 103 -5.54 9.36 -11.93
C LYS A 103 -6.91 9.62 -12.56
N PRO A 104 -7.71 10.57 -12.03
CA PRO A 104 -8.94 10.95 -12.69
C PRO A 104 -8.55 11.46 -14.08
N THR A 105 -9.03 10.78 -15.12
CA THR A 105 -9.02 11.30 -16.49
C THR A 105 -9.74 12.64 -16.48
N ALA A 106 -9.03 13.66 -16.94
CA ALA A 106 -9.51 15.04 -17.09
C ALA A 106 -10.81 15.13 -17.89
#